data_AF-A0AAD5WIH0-F1
#
_entry.id   AF-A0AAD5WIH0-F1
#
_cell.length_a   1.000
_cell.length_b   1.000
_cell.length_c   1.000
_cell.angle_alpha   90.00
_cell.angle_beta   90.00
_cell.angle_gamma   90.00
#
_symmetry.space_group_name_H-M   'P 1'
#
loop_
_entity.id
_entity.type
_entity.pdbx_description
1 polymer ?
#
loop_
_entity_poly.entity_id
_entity_poly.type
_entity_poly.pdbx_seq_one_letter_code
_entity_poly.pdbx_strand_id
1 'polypeptide(L)'
;MEEYTREPCPYRIGDDLGSAFAMGLVGGSIFQAFSGYRHAAKGHKLLGMLREVRMRSSITGVQFAAWGGMFSTIDCCLVAIRKKEDPFNSIASGGLTGALLAIRSGPKVMAGSAILDR
;
A
#
# COMPACT_ATOMS: atom_id res chain seq x y z
N MET A 1 25.44 -20.48 -7.07
CA MET A 1 24.90 -19.26 -6.41
C MET A 1 23.41 -19.39 -6.57
N GLU A 2 22.71 -19.72 -5.50
CA GLU A 2 21.32 -20.18 -5.53
C GLU A 2 20.42 -19.22 -6.33
N GLU A 3 19.79 -19.80 -7.34
CA GLU A 3 18.55 -19.38 -8.01
C GLU A 3 17.44 -19.27 -6.96
N TYR A 4 17.58 -18.36 -5.98
CA TYR A 4 16.50 -17.89 -5.11
C TYR A 4 15.61 -16.96 -5.95
N THR A 5 15.19 -17.44 -7.11
CA THR A 5 14.62 -16.65 -8.19
C THR A 5 13.12 -16.68 -8.00
N ARG A 6 12.59 -15.62 -7.36
CA ARG A 6 11.18 -15.19 -7.31
C ARG A 6 10.11 -16.30 -7.28
N GLU A 7 9.29 -16.30 -6.23
CA GLU A 7 8.06 -17.10 -6.21
C GLU A 7 7.26 -16.91 -7.53
N PRO A 8 6.78 -18.00 -8.16
CA PRO A 8 6.11 -17.93 -9.45
C PRO A 8 4.82 -17.11 -9.32
N CYS A 9 4.57 -16.20 -10.26
CA CYS A 9 3.27 -15.56 -10.39
C CYS A 9 2.23 -16.67 -10.67
N PRO A 10 1.12 -16.79 -9.91
CA PRO A 10 0.49 -15.73 -9.11
C PRO A 10 0.76 -15.79 -7.60
N TYR A 11 1.52 -16.76 -7.09
CA TYR A 11 1.70 -16.97 -5.65
C TYR A 11 2.31 -15.73 -4.97
N ARG A 12 3.30 -15.13 -5.61
CA ARG A 12 3.92 -13.86 -5.19
C ARG A 12 2.94 -12.72 -4.97
N ILE A 13 1.90 -12.59 -5.81
CA ILE A 13 0.88 -11.54 -5.66
C ILE A 13 0.11 -11.76 -4.37
N GLY A 14 -0.18 -13.02 -4.03
CA GLY A 14 -0.86 -13.38 -2.78
C GLY A 14 -0.01 -13.07 -1.55
N ASP A 15 1.28 -13.40 -1.59
CA ASP A 15 2.21 -13.11 -0.49
C ASP A 15 2.43 -11.59 -0.31
N ASP A 16 2.61 -10.85 -1.40
CA ASP A 16 2.76 -9.39 -1.39
C ASP A 16 1.47 -8.68 -0.92
N LEU A 17 0.29 -9.20 -1.28
CA LEU A 17 -0.99 -8.70 -0.76
C LEU A 17 -1.11 -8.91 0.75
N GLY A 18 -0.79 -10.11 1.23
CA GLY A 18 -0.92 -10.50 2.63
C GLY A 18 0.06 -9.75 3.53
N SER A 19 1.33 -9.70 3.12
CA SER A 19 2.38 -8.98 3.85
C SER A 19 2.12 -7.47 3.88
N ALA A 20 1.71 -6.86 2.76
CA ALA A 20 1.35 -5.45 2.71
C ALA A 20 0.10 -5.13 3.55
N PHE A 21 -0.90 -6.02 3.55
CA PHE A 21 -2.08 -5.87 4.41
C PHE A 21 -1.71 -5.90 5.89
N ALA A 22 -0.87 -6.85 6.30
CA ALA A 22 -0.40 -6.97 7.67
C ALA A 22 0.41 -5.73 8.09
N MET A 23 1.32 -5.26 7.24
CA MET A 23 2.08 -4.02 7.48
C MET A 23 1.14 -2.81 7.63
N GLY A 24 0.15 -2.67 6.76
CA GLY A 24 -0.82 -1.58 6.80
C GLY A 24 -1.76 -1.64 8.02
N LEU A 25 -2.15 -2.84 8.46
CA LEU A 25 -2.93 -3.02 9.69
C LEU A 25 -2.12 -2.65 10.93
N VAL A 26 -0.89 -3.13 11.05
CA VAL A 26 -0.04 -2.87 12.21
C VAL A 26 0.35 -1.39 12.24
N GLY A 27 0.85 -0.84 11.13
CA GLY A 27 1.21 0.57 11.04
C GLY A 27 0.00 1.50 11.21
N GLY A 28 -1.12 1.17 10.56
CA GLY A 28 -2.38 1.92 10.68
C GLY A 28 -2.94 1.89 12.09
N SER A 29 -2.95 0.74 12.76
CA SER A 29 -3.43 0.64 14.14
C SER A 29 -2.59 1.47 15.11
N ILE A 30 -1.26 1.50 15.00
CA ILE A 30 -0.40 2.34 15.83
C ILE A 30 -0.68 3.82 15.55
N PHE A 31 -0.70 4.21 14.28
CA PHE A 31 -0.89 5.62 13.90
C PHE A 31 -2.28 6.15 14.28
N GLN A 32 -3.33 5.36 14.04
CA GLN A 32 -4.69 5.75 14.43
C GLN A 32 -4.97 5.60 15.93
N ALA A 33 -4.24 4.74 16.65
CA ALA A 33 -4.30 4.75 18.11
C ALA A 33 -3.78 6.09 18.66
N PHE A 34 -2.60 6.52 18.20
CA PHE A 34 -2.02 7.79 18.62
C PHE A 34 -2.87 8.98 18.19
N SER A 35 -3.29 9.01 16.92
CA SER A 35 -4.13 10.08 16.37
C SER A 35 -5.50 10.12 17.05
N GLY A 36 -6.14 8.97 17.26
CA GLY A 36 -7.43 8.86 17.94
C GLY A 36 -7.35 9.31 19.41
N TYR A 37 -6.25 9.00 20.11
CA TYR A 37 -6.05 9.46 21.48
C TYR A 37 -5.84 10.98 21.57
N ARG A 38 -5.14 11.58 20.60
CA ARG A 38 -4.89 13.02 20.53
C ARG A 38 -6.13 13.84 20.16
N HIS A 39 -6.98 13.34 19.26
CA HIS A 39 -8.16 14.06 18.76
C HIS A 39 -9.46 13.78 19.53
N ALA A 40 -9.47 12.81 20.45
CA ALA A 40 -10.68 12.46 21.22
C ALA A 40 -11.02 13.46 22.33
N ALA A 41 -12.32 13.66 22.56
CA ALA A 41 -12.85 14.52 23.62
C ALA A 41 -12.39 14.06 25.02
N LYS A 42 -12.19 15.01 25.93
CA LYS A 42 -11.81 14.74 27.33
C LYS A 42 -12.88 13.85 27.98
N GLY A 43 -12.46 12.71 28.53
CA GLY A 43 -13.33 11.72 29.18
C GLY A 43 -13.62 10.44 28.37
N HIS A 44 -13.56 10.48 27.03
CA HIS A 44 -13.83 9.33 26.16
C HIS A 44 -12.65 8.93 25.28
N LYS A 45 -11.42 9.23 25.73
CA LYS A 45 -10.20 9.04 24.93
C LYS A 45 -9.94 7.59 24.52
N LEU A 46 -10.15 6.65 25.43
CA LEU A 46 -9.96 5.21 25.15
C LEU A 46 -11.02 4.69 24.17
N LEU A 47 -12.28 5.13 24.33
CA LEU A 47 -13.37 4.73 23.44
C LEU A 47 -13.18 5.32 22.03
N GLY A 48 -12.75 6.57 21.94
CA GLY A 48 -12.40 7.24 20.68
C GLY A 48 -11.21 6.57 19.99
N MET A 49 -10.15 6.25 20.74
CA MET A 49 -8.99 5.51 20.24
C MET A 49 -9.39 4.15 19.65
N LEU A 50 -10.14 3.33 20.39
CA LEU A 50 -10.55 2.00 19.94
C LEU A 50 -11.45 2.09 18.69
N ARG A 51 -12.35 3.06 18.64
CA ARG A 51 -13.23 3.30 17.49
C ARG A 51 -12.42 3.68 16.25
N GLU A 52 -11.46 4.60 16.39
CA GLU A 52 -10.63 5.06 15.28
C GLU A 52 -9.71 3.95 14.77
N VAL A 53 -9.08 3.19 15.67
CA VAL A 53 -8.29 2.01 15.29
C VAL A 53 -9.15 1.02 14.51
N ARG A 54 -10.34 0.65 15.02
CA ARG A 54 -11.17 -0.36 14.36
C ARG A 54 -11.69 0.06 12.98
N MET A 55 -12.06 1.34 12.83
CA MET A 55 -12.63 1.84 11.58
C MET A 55 -11.56 2.19 10.54
N ARG A 56 -10.41 2.74 10.95
CA ARG A 56 -9.41 3.27 10.02
C ARG A 56 -8.23 2.34 9.75
N SER A 57 -7.79 1.54 10.73
CA SER A 57 -6.63 0.65 10.52
C SER A 57 -6.90 -0.39 9.43
N SER A 58 -8.14 -0.90 9.33
CA SER A 58 -8.56 -1.82 8.27
C SER A 58 -8.58 -1.14 6.90
N ILE A 59 -9.02 0.11 6.82
CA ILE A 59 -8.99 0.90 5.57
C ILE A 59 -7.54 1.12 5.13
N THR A 60 -6.65 1.49 6.04
CA THR A 60 -5.22 1.63 5.75
C THR A 60 -4.60 0.30 5.32
N GLY A 61 -4.91 -0.81 6.01
CA GLY A 61 -4.48 -2.16 5.60
C GLY A 61 -4.88 -2.50 4.16
N VAL A 62 -6.14 -2.26 3.79
CA VAL A 62 -6.64 -2.51 2.42
C VAL A 62 -5.96 -1.59 1.39
N GLN A 63 -5.67 -0.34 1.74
CA GLN A 63 -4.94 0.57 0.85
C GLN A 63 -3.50 0.08 0.58
N PHE A 64 -2.79 -0.38 1.61
CA PHE A 64 -1.46 -0.97 1.46
C PHE A 64 -1.50 -2.28 0.66
N ALA A 65 -2.50 -3.13 0.92
CA ALA A 65 -2.72 -4.34 0.13
C ALA A 65 -2.98 -3.99 -1.35
N ALA A 66 -3.88 -3.05 -1.65
CA ALA A 66 -4.16 -2.64 -3.02
C ALA A 66 -2.90 -2.11 -3.73
N TRP A 67 -2.06 -1.35 -3.02
CA TRP A 67 -0.78 -0.89 -3.54
C TRP A 67 0.19 -2.05 -3.82
N GLY A 68 0.43 -2.93 -2.86
CA GLY A 68 1.32 -4.09 -3.02
C GLY A 68 0.86 -5.08 -4.09
N GLY A 69 -0.45 -5.31 -4.19
CA GLY A 69 -1.04 -6.15 -5.22
C GLY A 69 -0.93 -5.54 -6.63
N MET A 70 -1.15 -4.23 -6.77
CA MET A 70 -0.97 -3.55 -8.06
C MET A 70 0.50 -3.55 -8.49
N PHE A 71 1.43 -3.27 -7.58
CA PHE A 71 2.86 -3.31 -7.85
C PHE A 71 3.29 -4.68 -8.40
N SER A 72 2.88 -5.74 -7.70
CA SER A 72 3.28 -7.11 -8.00
C SER A 72 2.63 -7.66 -9.27
N THR A 73 1.37 -7.28 -9.54
CA THR A 73 0.69 -7.63 -10.80
C THR A 73 1.35 -6.95 -12.00
N ILE A 74 1.71 -5.67 -11.89
CA ILE A 74 2.38 -4.93 -12.98
C ILE A 74 3.81 -5.46 -13.19
N ASP A 75 4.54 -5.76 -12.12
CA ASP A 75 5.88 -6.37 -12.19
C ASP A 75 5.83 -7.75 -12.88
N CYS A 76 4.90 -8.62 -12.47
CA CYS A 76 4.66 -9.91 -13.13
C CYS A 76 4.32 -9.76 -14.62
N CYS A 77 3.46 -8.80 -14.99
CA CYS A 77 3.12 -8.53 -16.38
C CYS A 77 4.33 -8.04 -17.21
N LEU A 78 5.16 -7.15 -16.64
CA LEU A 78 6.35 -6.64 -17.32
C LEU A 78 7.40 -7.72 -17.54
N VAL A 79 7.61 -8.60 -16.55
CA VAL A 79 8.51 -9.76 -16.67
C VAL A 79 7.98 -10.74 -17.73
N ALA A 80 6.67 -11.00 -17.76
CA ALA A 80 6.06 -11.88 -18.77
C ALA A 80 6.24 -11.37 -20.22
N ILE A 81 6.14 -10.06 -20.42
CA ILE A 81 6.26 -9.43 -21.75
C ILE A 81 7.73 -9.30 -22.17
N ARG A 82 8.61 -8.82 -21.28
CA ARG A 82 10.00 -8.47 -21.63
C ARG A 82 10.98 -9.62 -21.44
N LYS A 83 10.60 -10.68 -20.70
CA LYS A 83 11.45 -11.83 -20.33
C LYS A 83 12.84 -11.43 -19.79
N LYS A 84 12.94 -10.23 -19.23
CA LYS A 84 14.15 -9.64 -18.66
C LYS A 84 13.81 -9.05 -17.30
N GLU A 85 14.66 -9.35 -16.33
CA GLU A 85 14.56 -8.82 -14.98
C GLU A 85 15.54 -7.66 -14.81
N ASP A 86 15.09 -6.46 -15.20
CA ASP A 86 15.88 -5.24 -15.02
C ASP A 86 15.33 -4.42 -13.84
N PRO A 87 16.18 -3.68 -13.08
CA PRO A 87 15.72 -2.74 -12.04
C PRO A 87 14.71 -1.71 -12.56
N PHE A 88 14.74 -1.45 -13.87
CA PHE A 88 13.79 -0.58 -14.55
C PHE A 88 12.34 -1.10 -14.50
N ASN A 89 12.13 -2.42 -14.42
CA ASN A 89 10.78 -2.98 -14.28
C ASN A 89 10.14 -2.60 -12.95
N SER A 90 10.93 -2.58 -11.86
CA SER A 90 10.44 -2.17 -10.54
C SER A 90 10.19 -0.66 -10.44
N ILE A 91 10.99 0.16 -11.12
CA ILE A 91 10.75 1.61 -11.22
C ILE A 91 9.49 1.88 -12.04
N ALA A 92 9.34 1.20 -13.18
CA ALA A 92 8.18 1.34 -14.05
C ALA A 92 6.90 0.82 -13.37
N SER A 93 6.96 -0.32 -12.68
CA SER A 93 5.81 -0.87 -11.95
C SER A 93 5.41 0.01 -10.77
N GLY A 94 6.36 0.58 -10.03
CA GLY A 94 6.09 1.57 -8.98
C GLY A 94 5.43 2.83 -9.53
N GLY A 95 5.96 3.39 -10.62
CA GLY A 95 5.38 4.55 -11.29
C GLY A 95 3.97 4.29 -11.82
N LEU A 96 3.75 3.14 -12.48
CA LEU A 96 2.43 2.75 -12.99
C LEU A 96 1.43 2.49 -11.86
N THR A 97 1.84 1.84 -10.78
CA THR A 97 1.00 1.63 -9.59
C THR A 97 0.57 2.96 -8.98
N GLY A 98 1.52 3.88 -8.81
CA GLY A 98 1.26 5.23 -8.32
C GLY A 98 0.29 5.99 -9.23
N ALA A 99 0.52 5.96 -10.55
CA ALA A 99 -0.36 6.61 -11.53
C ALA A 99 -1.79 6.04 -11.50
N LEU A 100 -1.95 4.72 -11.45
CA LEU A 100 -3.27 4.07 -11.40
C LEU A 100 -4.04 4.41 -10.12
N LEU A 101 -3.35 4.42 -8.99
CA LEU A 101 -3.97 4.79 -7.71
C LEU A 101 -4.29 6.29 -7.64
N ALA A 102 -3.46 7.13 -8.27
CA ALA A 102 -3.71 8.58 -8.36
C ALA A 102 -4.94 8.89 -9.22
N ILE A 103 -5.13 8.19 -10.34
CA ILE A 103 -6.34 8.30 -11.18
C ILE A 103 -7.60 7.99 -10.36
N ARG A 104 -7.55 6.94 -9.53
CA ARG A 104 -8.68 6.55 -8.67
C ARG A 104 -8.97 7.57 -7.56
N SER A 105 -7.95 8.30 -7.09
CA SER A 105 -8.06 9.27 -5.99
C SER A 105 -8.59 10.64 -6.44
N GLY A 106 -8.76 10.84 -7.75
CA GLY A 106 -9.32 12.03 -8.36
C GLY A 106 -8.26 13.12 -8.66
N PRO A 107 -8.52 13.99 -9.66
CA PRO A 107 -7.55 14.94 -10.17
C PRO A 107 -7.04 15.96 -9.13
N LYS A 108 -7.83 16.26 -8.09
CA LYS A 108 -7.41 17.16 -6.99
C LYS A 108 -6.34 16.55 -6.09
N VAL A 109 -6.42 15.24 -5.81
CA VAL A 109 -5.40 14.52 -5.03
C VAL A 109 -4.16 14.32 -5.89
N MET A 110 -4.33 14.03 -7.18
CA MET A 110 -3.23 13.90 -8.15
C MET A 110 -2.43 15.21 -8.29
N ALA A 111 -3.09 16.37 -8.35
CA ALA A 111 -2.42 17.67 -8.34
C ALA A 111 -1.69 17.96 -7.01
N GLY A 112 -2.28 17.56 -5.88
CA GLY A 112 -1.64 17.68 -4.56
C GLY A 112 -0.36 16.84 -4.44
N SER A 113 -0.39 15.59 -4.92
CA SER A 113 0.81 14.72 -4.97
C SER A 113 1.89 15.27 -5.91
N ALA A 114 1.51 15.84 -7.06
CA ALA A 114 2.47 16.46 -7.99
C ALA A 114 3.11 17.76 -7.47
N ILE A 115 2.44 18.47 -6.55
CA ILE A 115 2.99 19.68 -5.90
C ILE A 115 3.90 19.33 -4.72
N LEU A 116 3.58 18.26 -3.99
CA LEU A 116 4.38 17.76 -2.86
C LEU A 116 5.68 17.07 -3.29
N ASP A 117 5.79 16.66 -4.55
CA ASP A 117 6.99 16.03 -5.16
C ASP A 117 7.97 17.07 -5.78
N ARG A 118 7.91 18.32 -5.31
CA ARG A 118 8.85 19.41 -5.65
C ARG A 118 9.54 19.91 -4.39
#